data_AF-A0A1I0I210-F1
#
_entry.id   AF-A0A1I0I210-F1
#
_cell.length_a   1.000
_cell.length_b   1.000
_cell.length_c   1.000
_cell.angle_alpha   90.00
_cell.angle_beta   90.00
_cell.angle_gamma   90.00
#
_symmetry.space_group_name_H-M   'P 1'
#
loop_
_entity.id
_entity.type
_entity.pdbx_description
1 polymer ?
#
loop_
_entity_poly.entity_id
_entity_poly.type
_entity_poly.pdbx_seq_one_letter_code
_entity_poly.pdbx_strand_id
1 'polypeptide(L)'
;MRNQLLLLCLLLLNGFSAAAQVVAPFQVPTTAIKITELNSTSNTILDIQASGGMYHHWHKGCDEKSPVFKGGNDSLVIFLQRNAQWPDSLARFIKGKVRVQFIIDECGNVRTPRVVQSLNPLADAEALRLVRLLSGRFTPGSLDGRSWAVGIILPVTFSGSDAESGKPDK
;
A
#
# COMPACT_ATOMS: atom_id res chain seq x y z
N MET A 1 38.99 55.82 -15.11
CA MET A 1 37.88 54.95 -15.57
C MET A 1 38.25 53.48 -15.39
N ARG A 2 38.40 52.99 -14.14
CA ARG A 2 38.88 51.61 -13.89
C ARG A 2 38.30 50.96 -12.63
N ASN A 3 37.10 51.40 -12.22
CA ASN A 3 36.40 50.82 -11.06
C ASN A 3 34.87 50.71 -11.23
N GLN A 4 34.36 50.94 -12.44
CA GLN A 4 32.93 50.81 -12.75
C GLN A 4 32.57 49.38 -13.23
N LEU A 5 33.55 48.56 -13.62
CA LEU A 5 33.30 47.18 -14.09
C LEU A 5 33.17 46.14 -12.97
N LEU A 6 33.73 46.39 -11.78
CA LEU A 6 33.64 45.46 -10.64
C LEU A 6 32.29 45.52 -9.93
N LEU A 7 31.53 46.62 -10.09
CA LEU A 7 30.24 46.81 -9.43
C LEU A 7 29.09 46.06 -10.13
N LEU A 8 29.26 45.69 -11.41
CA LEU A 8 28.22 44.96 -12.16
C LEU A 8 28.23 43.44 -11.91
N CYS A 9 29.36 42.87 -11.45
CA CYS A 9 29.45 41.43 -11.15
C CYS A 9 28.90 41.05 -9.75
N LEU A 10 28.78 42.00 -8.83
CA LEU A 10 28.25 41.74 -7.49
C LEU A 10 26.71 41.74 -7.40
N LEU A 11 26.01 42.18 -8.45
CA LEU A 11 24.55 42.22 -8.48
C LEU A 11 23.88 40.99 -9.11
N LEU A 12 24.66 39.99 -9.57
CA LEU A 12 24.12 38.76 -10.19
C LEU A 12 24.33 37.49 -9.35
N LEU A 13 24.81 37.59 -8.10
CA LEU A 13 25.06 36.44 -7.23
C LEU A 13 24.01 36.18 -6.13
N ASN A 14 22.97 37.01 -6.02
CA ASN A 14 21.87 36.75 -5.07
C ASN A 14 20.68 36.14 -5.82
N GLY A 15 20.96 35.03 -6.49
CA GLY A 15 19.96 34.17 -7.10
C GLY A 15 19.23 33.36 -6.03
N PHE A 16 17.90 33.39 -6.12
CA PHE A 16 16.98 32.40 -5.57
C PHE A 16 17.22 32.03 -4.10
N SER A 17 16.61 32.81 -3.20
CA SER A 17 16.11 32.23 -1.96
C SER A 17 15.05 31.20 -2.34
N ALA A 18 15.47 29.94 -2.43
CA ALA A 18 14.57 28.81 -2.37
C ALA A 18 13.89 28.90 -1.00
N ALA A 19 12.69 29.47 -0.97
CA ALA A 19 11.72 29.16 0.06
C ALA A 19 11.40 27.67 -0.06
N ALA A 20 12.31 26.84 0.44
CA ALA A 20 12.00 25.50 0.88
C ALA A 20 10.97 25.70 1.97
N GLN A 21 9.70 25.61 1.57
CA GLN A 21 8.62 25.40 2.51
C GLN A 21 9.03 24.16 3.28
N VAL A 22 9.44 24.36 4.54
CA VAL A 22 9.46 23.30 5.52
C VAL A 22 8.01 22.85 5.58
N VAL A 23 7.66 21.87 4.76
CA VAL A 23 6.43 21.12 4.90
C VAL A 23 6.56 20.54 6.30
N ALA A 24 5.89 21.19 7.25
CA ALA A 24 5.79 20.68 8.60
C ALA A 24 5.45 19.19 8.48
N PRO A 25 6.15 18.28 9.17
CA PRO A 25 5.82 16.88 9.11
C PRO A 25 4.33 16.78 9.39
N PHE A 26 3.56 16.27 8.42
CA PHE A 26 2.13 16.08 8.53
C PHE A 26 1.92 15.25 9.80
N GLN A 27 1.54 15.91 10.88
CA GLN A 27 1.27 15.26 12.14
C GLN A 27 -0.03 14.51 11.91
N VAL A 28 0.08 13.23 11.56
CA VAL A 28 -1.07 12.33 11.48
C VAL A 28 -1.72 12.39 12.86
N PRO A 29 -2.95 12.92 12.99
CA PRO A 29 -3.61 12.97 14.29
C PRO A 29 -3.70 11.53 14.79
N THR A 30 -3.11 11.28 15.96
CA THR A 30 -2.95 9.93 16.55
C THR A 30 -4.28 9.36 17.06
N THR A 31 -5.41 9.95 16.68
CA THR A 31 -6.76 9.50 17.02
C THR A 31 -7.24 8.44 16.02
N ALA A 32 -7.14 7.18 16.45
CA ALA A 32 -7.86 6.01 15.95
C ALA A 32 -7.68 5.66 14.45
N ILE A 33 -6.57 5.01 14.11
CA ILE A 33 -6.46 4.23 12.87
C ILE A 33 -7.22 2.91 13.06
N LYS A 34 -8.39 2.77 12.44
CA LYS A 34 -9.10 1.48 12.34
C LYS A 34 -8.35 0.61 11.32
N ILE A 35 -7.91 -0.58 11.74
CA ILE A 35 -7.16 -1.53 10.92
C ILE A 35 -8.15 -2.49 10.28
N THR A 36 -8.25 -2.49 8.95
CA THR A 36 -9.09 -3.42 8.18
C THR A 36 -8.21 -4.42 7.41
N GLU A 37 -8.50 -5.71 7.52
CA GLU A 37 -7.86 -6.78 6.73
C GLU A 37 -8.73 -7.01 5.47
N LEU A 38 -8.19 -6.75 4.28
CA LEU A 38 -8.92 -6.88 3.00
C LEU A 38 -9.00 -8.36 2.58
N ASN A 39 -10.19 -8.91 2.28
CA ASN A 39 -10.36 -10.35 2.02
C ASN A 39 -11.00 -10.76 0.66
N SER A 40 -10.45 -11.79 0.00
CA SER A 40 -11.06 -12.68 -1.02
C SER A 40 -10.54 -14.11 -0.81
N THR A 41 -11.46 -15.07 -0.83
CA THR A 41 -11.23 -16.50 -1.18
C THR A 41 -11.94 -16.71 -2.53
N SER A 42 -11.46 -17.47 -3.52
CA SER A 42 -10.77 -18.76 -3.44
C SER A 42 -9.86 -19.06 -4.65
N ASN A 43 -8.88 -19.93 -4.42
CA ASN A 43 -8.16 -20.79 -5.39
C ASN A 43 -7.40 -20.10 -6.53
N THR A 44 -6.43 -19.28 -6.17
CA THR A 44 -5.20 -18.90 -6.90
C THR A 44 -4.41 -18.00 -5.93
N ILE A 45 -3.18 -17.60 -6.27
CA ILE A 45 -2.35 -16.63 -5.52
C ILE A 45 -3.25 -15.63 -4.75
N LEU A 46 -3.23 -15.66 -3.41
CA LEU A 46 -4.06 -14.89 -2.44
C LEU A 46 -5.35 -15.58 -1.97
N ASP A 47 -5.23 -16.42 -0.93
CA ASP A 47 -6.37 -16.85 -0.12
C ASP A 47 -6.45 -15.94 1.12
N ILE A 48 -7.50 -15.11 1.17
CA ILE A 48 -7.75 -14.18 2.26
C ILE A 48 -9.16 -14.42 2.82
N GLN A 49 -9.22 -15.03 3.99
CA GLN A 49 -10.43 -15.09 4.80
C GLN A 49 -10.55 -13.79 5.58
N ALA A 50 -11.67 -13.07 5.45
CA ALA A 50 -12.05 -12.15 6.52
C ALA A 50 -12.35 -13.08 7.67
N SER A 51 -11.54 -13.01 8.73
CA SER A 51 -12.03 -13.39 10.03
C SER A 51 -13.21 -12.45 10.32
N GLY A 52 -14.41 -12.91 9.96
CA GLY A 52 -15.63 -12.46 10.57
C GLY A 52 -15.44 -12.62 12.07
N GLY A 53 -15.11 -11.50 12.71
CA GLY A 53 -14.86 -11.39 14.13
C GLY A 53 -15.51 -10.11 14.64
N MET A 54 -16.81 -10.21 14.90
CA MET A 54 -17.62 -9.33 15.75
C MET A 54 -17.74 -7.84 15.35
N TYR A 55 -18.65 -7.52 14.43
CA TYR A 55 -19.40 -6.25 14.50
C TYR A 55 -20.52 -6.36 15.54
N HIS A 56 -20.18 -6.60 16.79
CA HIS A 56 -21.16 -6.46 17.87
C HIS A 56 -20.94 -5.11 18.53
N HIS A 57 -21.78 -4.16 18.08
CA HIS A 57 -22.32 -3.03 18.84
C HIS A 57 -21.41 -1.78 19.02
N TRP A 58 -22.08 -0.60 19.00
CA TRP A 58 -21.62 0.81 19.11
C TRP A 58 -21.15 1.43 17.77
N HIS A 59 -21.87 2.28 17.01
CA HIS A 59 -22.97 3.22 17.24
C HIS A 59 -24.10 3.00 16.20
N LYS A 60 -25.37 2.95 16.63
CA LYS A 60 -26.49 3.14 15.70
C LYS A 60 -26.49 4.58 15.21
N GLY A 61 -26.07 4.83 13.97
CA GLY A 61 -26.19 6.15 13.33
C GLY A 61 -25.03 6.58 12.44
N CYS A 62 -23.90 5.85 12.41
CA CYS A 62 -22.77 6.20 11.55
C CYS A 62 -22.78 5.40 10.25
N ASP A 63 -22.78 6.09 9.12
CA ASP A 63 -22.67 5.49 7.79
C ASP A 63 -21.19 5.32 7.43
N GLU A 64 -20.59 4.23 7.91
CA GLU A 64 -19.18 3.88 7.64
C GLU A 64 -19.05 3.02 6.37
N LYS A 65 -18.14 3.42 5.47
CA LYS A 65 -17.72 2.64 4.31
C LYS A 65 -16.21 2.42 4.35
N SER A 66 -15.78 1.18 4.15
CA SER A 66 -14.37 0.85 3.99
C SER A 66 -13.82 1.29 2.63
N PRO A 67 -12.51 1.52 2.50
CA PRO A 67 -11.89 1.78 1.20
C PRO A 67 -12.05 0.59 0.26
N VAL A 68 -12.25 0.87 -1.03
CA VAL A 68 -12.45 -0.16 -2.06
C VAL A 68 -11.50 0.09 -3.21
N PHE A 69 -10.76 -0.94 -3.65
CA PHE A 69 -9.94 -0.82 -4.84
C PHE A 69 -10.83 -0.55 -6.06
N LYS A 70 -10.43 0.33 -6.97
CA LYS A 70 -11.19 0.65 -8.18
C LYS A 70 -11.35 -0.63 -9.02
N GLY A 71 -12.59 -1.06 -9.23
CA GLY A 71 -12.92 -2.33 -9.87
C GLY A 71 -13.09 -3.50 -8.90
N GLY A 72 -13.11 -3.25 -7.59
CA GLY A 72 -13.35 -4.26 -6.56
C GLY A 72 -12.13 -5.13 -6.26
N ASN A 73 -12.35 -6.14 -5.42
CA ASN A 73 -11.28 -6.98 -4.92
C ASN A 73 -10.66 -7.89 -6.00
N ASP A 74 -11.46 -8.37 -6.95
CA ASP A 74 -10.97 -9.17 -8.08
C ASP A 74 -9.98 -8.36 -8.95
N SER A 75 -10.28 -7.07 -9.17
CA SER A 75 -9.38 -6.18 -9.89
C SER A 75 -8.08 -5.92 -9.13
N LEU A 76 -8.12 -5.90 -7.79
CA LEU A 76 -6.91 -5.80 -6.96
C LEU A 76 -6.03 -7.04 -7.16
N VAL A 77 -6.61 -8.24 -7.10
CA VAL A 77 -5.88 -9.50 -7.29
C VAL A 77 -5.25 -9.54 -8.68
N ILE A 78 -6.03 -9.26 -9.73
CA ILE A 78 -5.53 -9.21 -11.12
C ILE A 78 -4.42 -8.18 -11.27
N PHE A 79 -4.58 -7.00 -10.67
CA PHE A 79 -3.56 -5.96 -10.71
C PHE A 79 -2.26 -6.43 -10.07
N LEU A 80 -2.32 -7.03 -8.88
CA LEU A 80 -1.15 -7.54 -8.18
C LEU A 80 -0.46 -8.65 -8.98
N GLN A 81 -1.22 -9.62 -9.51
CA GLN A 81 -0.68 -10.71 -10.33
C GLN A 81 0.03 -10.20 -11.59
N ARG A 82 -0.58 -9.24 -12.30
CA ARG A 82 0.03 -8.66 -13.52
C ARG A 82 1.27 -7.84 -13.27
N ASN A 83 1.39 -7.25 -12.08
CA ASN A 83 2.53 -6.41 -11.72
C ASN A 83 3.59 -7.15 -10.91
N ALA A 84 3.32 -8.38 -10.45
CA ALA A 84 4.23 -9.16 -9.63
C ALA A 84 5.49 -9.54 -10.41
N GLN A 85 6.63 -9.32 -9.77
CA GLN A 85 7.96 -9.68 -10.26
C GLN A 85 8.53 -10.74 -9.32
N TRP A 86 8.00 -11.96 -9.44
CA TRP A 86 8.40 -13.08 -8.60
C TRP A 86 8.77 -14.29 -9.48
N PRO A 87 10.08 -14.54 -9.71
CA PRO A 87 10.51 -15.60 -10.61
C PRO A 87 10.25 -17.00 -10.02
N ASP A 88 9.94 -17.97 -10.88
CA ASP A 88 9.67 -19.36 -10.49
C ASP A 88 10.82 -20.01 -9.72
N SER A 89 12.06 -19.60 -10.03
CA SER A 89 13.26 -20.06 -9.31
C SER A 89 13.20 -19.73 -7.82
N LEU A 90 12.63 -18.60 -7.43
CA LEU A 90 12.41 -18.23 -6.03
C LEU A 90 11.12 -18.84 -5.47
N ALA A 91 10.07 -18.91 -6.29
CA ALA A 91 8.76 -19.43 -5.88
C ALA A 91 8.78 -20.91 -5.46
N ARG A 92 9.75 -21.69 -5.96
CA ARG A 92 9.98 -23.09 -5.53
C ARG A 92 10.48 -23.20 -4.10
N PHE A 93 11.30 -22.25 -3.64
CA PHE A 93 11.98 -22.31 -2.32
C PHE A 93 11.34 -21.41 -1.27
N ILE A 94 10.78 -20.27 -1.67
CA ILE A 94 10.20 -19.29 -0.76
C ILE A 94 8.68 -19.30 -0.95
N LYS A 95 7.99 -19.91 0.03
CA LYS A 95 6.53 -20.02 0.08
C LYS A 95 6.02 -19.45 1.39
N GLY A 96 4.92 -18.71 1.36
CA GLY A 96 4.29 -18.17 2.56
C GLY A 96 3.60 -16.83 2.34
N LYS A 97 3.33 -16.11 3.43
CA LYS A 97 2.63 -14.82 3.39
C LYS A 97 3.49 -13.71 4.00
N VAL A 98 3.57 -12.57 3.32
CA VAL A 98 4.04 -11.30 3.87
C VAL A 98 2.83 -10.46 4.20
N ARG A 99 2.72 -9.93 5.42
CA ARG A 99 1.66 -8.96 5.76
C ARG A 99 2.22 -7.56 5.72
N VAL A 100 1.65 -6.71 4.87
CA VAL A 100 2.03 -5.31 4.74
C VAL A 100 0.92 -4.44 5.29
N GLN A 101 1.26 -3.60 6.26
CA GLN A 101 0.36 -2.57 6.79
C GLN A 101 0.61 -1.24 6.10
N PHE A 102 -0.45 -0.54 5.71
CA PHE A 102 -0.38 0.80 5.14
C PHE A 102 -1.65 1.60 5.46
N ILE A 103 -1.66 2.88 5.12
CA ILE A 103 -2.82 3.76 5.27
C ILE A 103 -3.31 4.14 3.88
N ILE A 104 -4.61 4.10 3.66
CA ILE A 104 -5.25 4.75 2.51
C ILE A 104 -5.72 6.12 2.97
N ASP A 105 -5.20 7.18 2.35
CA ASP A 105 -5.64 8.55 2.65
C ASP A 105 -6.99 8.89 2.01
N GLU A 106 -7.51 10.06 2.34
CA GLU A 106 -8.79 10.57 1.83
C GLU A 106 -8.83 10.75 0.31
N CYS A 107 -7.68 10.73 -0.36
CA CYS A 107 -7.55 10.78 -1.81
C CYS A 107 -7.36 9.39 -2.44
N GLY A 108 -7.37 8.32 -1.65
CA GLY A 108 -7.14 6.95 -2.13
C GLY A 108 -5.67 6.60 -2.37
N ASN A 109 -4.73 7.38 -1.83
CA ASN A 109 -3.30 7.10 -1.94
C ASN A 109 -2.81 6.22 -0.80
N VAL A 110 -1.79 5.41 -1.10
CA VAL A 110 -1.12 4.56 -0.11
C VAL A 110 -0.05 5.36 0.61
N ARG A 111 -0.10 5.36 1.95
CA ARG A 111 0.84 6.03 2.86
C ARG A 111 1.47 5.03 3.82
N THR A 112 2.72 5.31 4.18
CA THR A 112 3.48 4.58 5.21
C THR A 112 3.42 3.04 5.12
N PRO A 113 3.68 2.42 3.95
CA PRO A 113 3.68 0.96 3.85
C PRO A 113 4.85 0.37 4.64
N ARG A 114 4.55 -0.60 5.51
CA ARG A 114 5.52 -1.33 6.33
C ARG A 114 5.17 -2.82 6.41
N VAL A 115 6.18 -3.67 6.47
CA VAL A 115 5.98 -5.09 6.72
C VAL A 115 5.72 -5.28 8.22
N VAL A 116 4.61 -5.95 8.56
CA VAL A 116 4.25 -6.31 9.94
C VAL A 116 4.39 -7.80 10.21
N GLN A 117 4.44 -8.62 9.16
CA GLN A 117 4.83 -10.01 9.22
C GLN A 117 5.73 -10.31 8.02
N SER A 118 7.01 -10.57 8.31
CA SER A 118 8.03 -10.88 7.32
C SER A 118 7.99 -12.37 6.94
N LEU A 119 8.34 -12.66 5.69
CA LEU A 119 8.59 -14.02 5.21
C LEU A 119 10.06 -14.21 4.84
N ASN A 120 10.56 -13.32 3.98
CA ASN A 120 11.92 -13.35 3.45
C ASN A 120 12.23 -11.95 2.91
N PRO A 121 13.45 -11.42 3.06
CA PRO A 121 13.79 -10.07 2.59
C PRO A 121 13.43 -9.78 1.11
N LEU A 122 13.55 -10.77 0.22
CA LEU A 122 13.18 -10.63 -1.18
C LEU A 122 11.65 -10.54 -1.35
N ALA A 123 10.91 -11.40 -0.65
CA ALA A 123 9.44 -11.40 -0.66
C ALA A 123 8.87 -10.12 -0.03
N ASP A 124 9.50 -9.66 1.05
CA ASP A 124 9.14 -8.43 1.76
C ASP A 124 9.33 -7.20 0.87
N ALA A 125 10.47 -7.11 0.17
CA ALA A 125 10.76 -6.04 -0.76
C ALA A 125 9.75 -5.99 -1.91
N GLU A 126 9.41 -7.17 -2.47
CA GLU A 126 8.44 -7.27 -3.55
C GLU A 126 7.02 -6.93 -3.08
N ALA A 127 6.61 -7.40 -1.90
CA ALA A 127 5.32 -7.06 -1.31
C ALA A 127 5.19 -5.55 -1.06
N LEU A 128 6.24 -4.90 -0.54
CA LEU A 128 6.26 -3.44 -0.37
C LEU A 128 6.17 -2.70 -1.71
N ARG A 129 6.85 -3.19 -2.76
CA ARG A 129 6.79 -2.59 -4.10
C ARG A 129 5.36 -2.68 -4.67
N LEU A 130 4.75 -3.85 -4.60
CA LEU A 130 3.37 -4.07 -5.05
C LEU A 130 2.38 -3.16 -4.32
N VAL A 131 2.47 -3.06 -3.00
CA VAL A 131 1.60 -2.19 -2.19
C VAL A 131 1.75 -0.72 -2.59
N ARG A 132 2.97 -0.25 -2.86
CA ARG A 132 3.22 1.12 -3.33
C ARG A 132 2.56 1.41 -4.69
N LEU A 133 2.50 0.43 -5.59
CA LEU A 133 1.86 0.56 -6.90
C LEU A 133 0.33 0.74 -6.82
N LEU A 134 -0.29 0.40 -5.69
CA LEU A 134 -1.73 0.57 -5.48
C LEU A 134 -2.13 2.03 -5.21
N SER A 135 -1.18 2.95 -5.02
CA SER A 135 -1.47 4.33 -4.69
C SER A 135 -2.35 5.01 -5.76
N GLY A 136 -3.41 5.69 -5.32
CA GLY A 136 -4.36 6.40 -6.18
C GLY A 136 -5.39 5.49 -6.85
N ARG A 137 -5.37 4.20 -6.53
CA ARG A 137 -6.29 3.18 -7.10
C ARG A 137 -7.44 2.83 -6.17
N PHE A 138 -7.57 3.48 -5.02
CA PHE A 138 -8.68 3.23 -4.09
C PHE A 138 -9.74 4.33 -4.16
N THR A 139 -10.99 3.93 -4.00
CA THR A 139 -12.03 4.79 -3.44
C THR A 139 -11.77 4.86 -1.93
N PRO A 140 -11.59 6.05 -1.35
CA PRO A 140 -11.29 6.20 0.08
C PRO A 140 -12.45 5.69 0.93
N GLY A 141 -12.15 5.35 2.18
CA GLY A 141 -13.20 5.10 3.17
C GLY A 141 -13.97 6.38 3.47
N SER A 142 -15.21 6.24 3.91
CA SER A 142 -16.03 7.38 4.32
C SER A 142 -16.73 7.11 5.64
N LEU A 143 -16.83 8.13 6.49
CA LEU A 143 -17.64 8.12 7.70
C LEU A 143 -18.59 9.31 7.65
N ASP A 144 -19.90 9.05 7.68
CA ASP A 144 -20.95 10.07 7.61
C ASP A 144 -20.80 10.99 6.39
N GLY A 145 -20.47 10.39 5.24
CA GLY A 145 -20.29 11.10 3.97
C GLY A 145 -18.98 11.86 3.81
N ARG A 146 -18.12 11.92 4.84
CA ARG A 146 -16.78 12.52 4.75
C ARG A 146 -15.72 11.45 4.54
N SER A 147 -14.81 11.67 3.60
CA SER A 147 -13.65 10.78 3.40
C SER A 147 -12.78 10.74 4.65
N TRP A 148 -12.25 9.56 4.99
CA TRP A 148 -11.42 9.36 6.17
C TRP A 148 -10.24 8.43 5.83
N ALA A 149 -9.10 8.65 6.49
CA ALA A 149 -7.92 7.81 6.31
C ALA A 149 -8.05 6.48 7.06
N VAL A 150 -7.83 5.36 6.37
CA VAL A 150 -8.06 4.01 6.92
C VAL A 150 -6.78 3.20 6.89
N GLY A 151 -6.46 2.54 8.01
CA GLY A 151 -5.35 1.61 8.09
C GLY A 151 -5.75 0.26 7.51
N ILE A 152 -4.90 -0.34 6.69
CA ILE A 152 -5.15 -1.64 6.06
C ILE A 152 -3.95 -2.55 6.29
N ILE A 153 -4.22 -3.84 6.49
CA ILE A 153 -3.24 -4.91 6.36
C ILE A 153 -3.60 -5.75 5.12
N LEU A 154 -2.68 -5.82 4.17
CA LEU A 154 -2.79 -6.68 2.98
C LEU A 154 -1.84 -7.86 3.12
N PRO A 155 -2.35 -9.10 3.21
CA PRO A 155 -1.53 -10.30 3.09
C PRO A 155 -1.19 -10.55 1.61
N VAL A 156 0.11 -10.58 1.30
CA VAL A 156 0.65 -10.98 -0.02
C VAL A 156 1.19 -12.39 0.10
N THR A 157 0.60 -13.32 -0.65
CA THR A 157 0.97 -14.75 -0.63
C THR A 157 1.93 -15.04 -1.78
N PHE A 158 3.07 -15.62 -1.47
CA PHE A 158 4.05 -16.13 -2.44
C PHE A 158 3.97 -17.66 -2.46
N SER A 159 3.71 -18.22 -3.64
CA SER A 159 3.62 -19.67 -3.86
C SER A 159 4.15 -20.00 -5.24
N GLY A 160 4.90 -21.09 -5.38
CA GLY A 160 5.23 -21.68 -6.68
C GLY A 160 4.17 -22.69 -7.12
N SER A 161 4.01 -22.87 -8.43
CA SER A 161 3.35 -24.06 -8.96
C SER A 161 4.28 -25.26 -8.78
N ASP A 162 3.93 -26.16 -7.88
CA ASP A 162 4.54 -27.49 -7.86
C ASP A 162 3.95 -28.24 -9.05
N ALA A 163 4.54 -28.06 -10.23
CA ALA A 163 4.18 -28.81 -11.43
C ALA A 163 4.68 -30.26 -11.33
N GLU A 164 4.31 -30.99 -10.27
CA GLU A 164 4.58 -32.43 -10.13
C GLU A 164 3.70 -33.05 -9.01
N SER A 165 2.41 -33.26 -9.25
CA SER A 165 1.62 -34.22 -8.45
C SER A 165 0.49 -34.89 -9.24
N GLY A 166 0.66 -35.05 -10.54
CA GLY A 166 -0.13 -35.95 -11.36
C GLY A 166 0.63 -37.26 -11.54
N LYS A 167 0.79 -38.06 -10.48
CA LYS A 167 1.21 -39.45 -10.66
C LYS A 167 0.01 -40.21 -11.24
N PRO A 168 0.06 -40.77 -12.46
CA PRO A 168 -1.02 -41.62 -12.92
C PRO A 168 -1.02 -42.86 -12.04
N ASP A 169 -2.13 -43.09 -11.33
CA ASP A 169 -2.39 -44.39 -10.72
C ASP A 169 -2.29 -45.44 -11.83
N LYS A 170 -1.43 -46.43 -11.61
CA LYS A 170 -1.30 -47.63 -12.46
C LYS A 170 -2.44 -48.59 -12.19
#